data_AF-A0A832YFQ6-F1
#
_entry.id   AF-A0A832YFQ6-F1
#
_cell.length_a   1.000
_cell.length_b   1.000
_cell.length_c   1.000
_cell.angle_alpha   90.00
_cell.angle_beta   90.00
_cell.angle_gamma   90.00
#
_symmetry.space_group_name_H-M   'P 1'
#
loop_
_entity.id
_entity.type
_entity.pdbx_description
1 polymer ?
#
loop_
_entity_poly.entity_id
_entity_poly.type
_entity_poly.pdbx_seq_one_letter_code
_entity_poly.pdbx_strand_id
1 'polypeptide(L)'
;MKRHSALISLLLVMTPLLGIISSAATPDDITIDGDLSEWDSDTLVDIDSNSSVPFRMTWNDTHLFFAWQETDWASVNEGADLFIY
;
A
#
# COMPACT_ATOMS: atom_id res chain seq x y z
N MET A 1 -2.55 -6.82 -40.28
CA MET A 1 -1.49 -6.96 -39.25
C MET A 1 -0.85 -5.61 -38.89
N LYS A 2 -0.11 -4.92 -39.78
CA LYS A 2 0.60 -3.66 -39.46
C LYS A 2 -0.24 -2.54 -38.82
N ARG A 3 -1.48 -2.33 -39.30
CA ARG A 3 -2.40 -1.30 -38.76
C ARG A 3 -2.88 -1.60 -37.33
N HIS A 4 -3.04 -2.87 -36.99
CA HIS A 4 -3.51 -3.28 -35.65
C HIS A 4 -2.36 -3.16 -34.64
N SER A 5 -1.13 -3.49 -35.04
CA SER A 5 0.07 -3.28 -34.22
C SER A 5 0.32 -1.80 -33.89
N ALA A 6 0.07 -0.89 -34.85
CA ALA A 6 0.20 0.55 -34.63
C ALA A 6 -0.85 1.08 -33.63
N LEU A 7 -2.10 0.61 -33.73
CA LEU A 7 -3.17 0.96 -32.80
C LEU A 7 -2.90 0.47 -31.37
N ILE A 8 -2.42 -0.76 -31.22
CA ILE A 8 -2.05 -1.31 -29.91
C ILE A 8 -0.87 -0.53 -29.29
N SER A 9 0.12 -0.17 -30.11
CA SER A 9 1.27 0.63 -29.65
C SER A 9 0.83 2.04 -29.22
N LEU A 10 -0.08 2.66 -29.98
CA LEU A 10 -0.63 3.98 -29.63
C LEU A 10 -1.46 3.92 -28.34
N LEU A 11 -2.25 2.85 -28.15
CA LEU A 11 -3.03 2.63 -26.94
C LEU A 11 -2.11 2.48 -25.72
N LEU A 12 -1.04 1.69 -25.83
CA LEU A 12 -0.05 1.51 -24.75
C LEU A 12 0.66 2.82 -24.38
N VAL A 13 1.04 3.64 -25.37
CA VAL A 13 1.71 4.93 -25.10
C VAL A 13 0.73 6.01 -24.60
N MET A 14 -0.56 5.93 -24.92
CA MET A 14 -1.56 6.87 -24.42
C MET A 14 -1.92 6.65 -22.95
N THR A 15 -1.81 5.42 -22.43
CA THR A 15 -2.10 5.15 -21.01
C THR A 15 -1.29 6.01 -20.03
N PRO A 16 0.04 6.22 -20.18
CA PRO A 16 0.78 7.14 -19.33
C PRO A 16 0.50 8.62 -19.59
N LEU A 17 0.18 9.01 -20.83
CA LEU A 17 -0.10 10.42 -21.18
C LEU A 17 -1.44 10.93 -20.65
N LEU A 18 -2.41 10.04 -20.44
CA LEU A 18 -3.73 10.39 -19.90
C LEU A 18 -3.77 10.39 -18.37
N GLY A 19 -2.64 10.16 -17.68
CA GLY A 19 -2.60 10.06 -16.23
C GLY A 19 -3.38 8.86 -15.68
N ILE A 20 -3.68 7.86 -16.53
CA ILE A 20 -4.31 6.58 -16.15
C ILE A 20 -3.24 5.58 -15.69
N ILE A 21 -2.07 6.08 -15.30
CA ILE A 21 -1.19 5.34 -14.42
C ILE A 21 -1.72 5.66 -13.04
N SER A 22 -2.45 4.72 -12.43
CA SER A 22 -2.59 4.72 -10.98
C SER A 22 -1.16 4.78 -10.43
N SER A 23 -0.82 5.85 -9.72
CA SER A 23 0.43 5.98 -8.98
C SER A 23 0.48 4.85 -7.96
N ALA A 24 0.99 3.69 -8.38
CA ALA A 24 1.27 2.62 -7.44
C ALA A 24 2.44 3.09 -6.57
N ALA A 25 2.16 3.21 -5.27
CA ALA A 25 3.07 3.60 -4.19
C ALA A 25 3.76 4.96 -4.41
N THR A 26 3.02 6.05 -4.17
CA THR A 26 3.69 7.30 -3.79
C THR A 26 4.25 7.11 -2.38
N PRO A 27 5.56 7.34 -2.17
CA PRO A 27 6.08 7.43 -0.82
C PRO A 27 5.33 8.52 -0.05
N ASP A 28 4.80 8.17 1.12
CA ASP A 28 4.05 9.09 1.98
C ASP A 28 4.85 9.41 3.24
N ASP A 29 4.83 10.67 3.63
CA ASP A 29 5.37 11.14 4.91
C ASP A 29 4.32 10.94 6.00
N ILE A 30 4.63 10.06 6.96
CA ILE A 30 3.75 9.70 8.07
C ILE A 30 4.26 10.33 9.38
N THR A 31 3.35 10.95 10.12
CA THR A 31 3.55 11.43 11.48
C THR A 31 3.28 10.29 12.47
N ILE A 32 4.25 9.99 13.34
CA ILE A 32 4.10 8.92 14.34
C ILE A 32 3.34 9.44 15.58
N ASP A 33 2.02 9.61 15.45
CA ASP A 33 1.12 10.06 16.53
C ASP A 33 0.01 9.05 16.88
N GLY A 34 -0.11 7.97 16.11
CA GLY A 34 -1.09 6.91 16.31
C GLY A 34 -2.43 7.14 15.59
N ASP A 35 -2.60 8.24 14.86
CA ASP A 35 -3.73 8.48 13.98
C ASP A 35 -3.49 7.83 12.60
N LEU A 36 -4.54 7.25 12.00
CA LEU A 36 -4.48 6.66 10.66
C LEU A 36 -5.08 7.56 9.58
N SER A 37 -5.54 8.76 9.93
CA SER A 37 -6.22 9.66 8.99
C SER A 37 -5.36 10.08 7.79
N GLU A 38 -4.03 10.08 7.95
CA GLU A 38 -3.07 10.37 6.88
C GLU A 38 -2.67 9.15 6.04
N TRP A 39 -3.07 7.93 6.42
CA TRP A 39 -2.72 6.71 5.71
C TRP A 39 -3.69 6.45 4.57
N ASP A 40 -3.22 6.54 3.32
CA ASP A 40 -4.05 6.25 2.15
C ASP A 40 -4.51 4.78 2.14
N SER A 41 -5.61 4.52 1.44
CA SER A 41 -6.12 3.18 1.16
C SER A 41 -5.12 2.25 0.48
N ASP A 42 -4.20 2.76 -0.35
CA ASP A 42 -3.22 1.95 -1.07
C ASP A 42 -2.07 1.44 -0.18
N THR A 43 -1.91 2.01 1.02
CA THR A 43 -0.97 1.54 2.05
C THR A 43 -1.42 0.24 2.72
N LEU A 44 -2.67 -0.20 2.51
CA LEU A 44 -3.19 -1.44 3.09
C LEU A 44 -2.52 -2.66 2.44
N VAL A 45 -1.77 -3.41 3.24
CA VAL A 45 -1.08 -4.62 2.80
C VAL A 45 -1.98 -5.83 2.93
N ASP A 46 -2.61 -5.99 4.10
CA ASP A 46 -3.52 -7.11 4.36
C ASP A 46 -4.44 -6.80 5.55
N ILE A 47 -5.47 -7.64 5.72
CA ILE A 47 -6.33 -7.67 6.90
C ILE A 47 -6.22 -9.06 7.51
N ASP A 48 -6.00 -9.16 8.81
CA ASP A 48 -5.90 -10.46 9.48
C ASP A 48 -7.13 -11.33 9.18
N SER A 49 -6.88 -12.63 9.00
CA SER A 49 -7.89 -13.64 8.71
C SER A 49 -8.94 -13.82 9.82
N ASN A 50 -8.60 -13.48 11.07
CA ASN A 50 -9.44 -13.72 12.24
C ASN A 50 -10.01 -12.44 12.86
N SER A 51 -9.53 -11.29 12.41
CA SER A 51 -9.75 -9.98 13.02
C SER A 51 -9.81 -8.95 11.91
N SER A 52 -10.77 -8.03 11.89
CA SER A 52 -10.86 -6.95 10.89
C SER A 52 -9.76 -5.89 11.04
N VAL A 53 -8.57 -6.32 11.46
CA VAL A 53 -7.43 -5.51 11.84
C VAL A 53 -6.55 -5.27 10.61
N PRO A 54 -6.46 -4.03 10.11
CA PRO A 54 -5.65 -3.72 8.94
C PRO A 54 -4.17 -3.59 9.30
N PHE A 55 -3.32 -4.23 8.51
CA PHE A 55 -1.88 -3.97 8.50
C PHE A 55 -1.54 -3.08 7.31
N ARG A 56 -0.87 -1.96 7.57
CA ARG A 56 -0.51 -0.94 6.58
C ARG A 56 0.99 -0.73 6.54
N MET A 57 1.50 -0.44 5.35
CA MET A 57 2.90 -0.14 5.11
C MET A 57 3.05 0.95 4.06
N THR A 58 3.92 1.92 4.32
CA THR A 58 4.38 2.93 3.35
C THR A 58 5.82 3.30 3.66
N TRP A 59 6.45 4.13 2.83
CA TRP A 59 7.85 4.51 2.99
C TRP A 59 8.07 5.94 2.49
N ASN A 60 9.17 6.56 2.92
CA ASN A 60 9.70 7.79 2.33
C ASN A 60 11.21 7.64 2.09
N ASP A 61 11.88 8.73 1.69
CA ASP A 61 13.32 8.74 1.39
C ASP A 61 14.23 8.22 2.53
N THR A 62 13.72 8.17 3.76
CA THR A 62 14.51 7.92 4.98
C THR A 62 13.95 6.84 5.90
N HIS A 63 12.66 6.49 5.77
CA HIS A 63 11.96 5.62 6.71
C HIS A 63 11.02 4.65 5.99
N LEU A 64 10.86 3.48 6.61
CA LEU A 64 9.78 2.54 6.33
C LEU A 64 8.79 2.63 7.50
N PHE A 65 7.52 2.83 7.19
CA PHE A 65 6.45 3.03 8.16
C PHE A 65 5.55 1.80 8.19
N PHE A 66 5.12 1.45 9.41
CA PHE A 66 4.16 0.38 9.66
C PHE A 66 3.04 0.92 10.53
N ALA A 67 1.80 0.64 10.16
CA ALA A 67 0.63 0.89 10.99
C ALA A 67 -0.12 -0.40 11.22
N TRP A 68 -0.36 -0.68 12.50
CA TRP A 68 -1.11 -1.84 12.94
C TRP A 68 -1.88 -1.49 14.21
N GLN A 69 -3.16 -1.16 14.06
CA GLN A 69 -4.02 -0.84 15.19
C GLN A 69 -4.71 -2.09 15.73
N GLU A 70 -5.24 -2.04 16.95
CA GLU A 70 -6.07 -3.10 17.55
C GLU A 70 -5.40 -4.46 17.79
N THR A 71 -4.14 -4.67 17.39
CA THR A 71 -3.38 -5.86 17.78
C THR A 71 -2.85 -5.72 19.21
N ASP A 72 -3.08 -6.73 20.04
CA ASP A 72 -2.47 -6.83 21.37
C ASP A 72 -1.12 -7.53 21.27
N TRP A 73 -0.05 -6.74 21.10
CA TRP A 73 1.32 -7.23 21.04
C TRP A 73 1.79 -7.94 22.32
N ALA A 74 1.12 -7.70 23.46
CA ALA A 74 1.48 -8.32 24.73
C ALA A 74 0.77 -9.66 24.95
N SER A 75 -0.23 -9.97 24.14
CA SER A 75 -1.01 -11.19 24.27
C SER A 75 -0.25 -12.40 23.75
N VAL A 76 -0.16 -13.43 24.60
CA VAL A 76 0.45 -14.72 24.25
C VAL A 76 -0.56 -15.71 23.65
N ASN A 77 -1.84 -15.35 23.60
CA ASN A 77 -2.93 -16.23 23.18
C ASN A 77 -3.71 -15.69 21.97
N GLU A 78 -3.81 -14.36 21.86
CA GLU A 78 -4.67 -13.64 20.91
C GLU A 78 -3.98 -12.35 20.50
N GLY A 79 -3.26 -12.36 19.39
CA GLY A 79 -2.44 -11.25 18.93
C GLY A 79 -1.64 -11.72 17.73
N ALA A 80 -1.17 -10.76 16.93
CA ALA A 80 -0.46 -11.08 15.71
C ALA A 80 1.01 -10.67 15.83
N ASP A 81 1.90 -11.63 15.60
CA ASP A 81 3.35 -11.45 15.64
C ASP A 81 3.87 -10.81 14.35
N LEU A 82 4.84 -9.90 14.45
CA LEU A 82 5.57 -9.36 13.28
C LEU A 82 6.94 -10.04 13.15
N PHE A 83 7.13 -10.77 12.05
CA PHE A 83 8.42 -11.37 11.71
C PHE A 83 9.07 -10.58 10.56
N ILE A 84 10.33 -10.16 10.75
CA ILE A 84 11.17 -9.50 9.74
C ILE A 84 12.38 -10.41 9.51
N TYR A 85 12.64 -10.79 8.26
CA TYR A 85 13.71 -11.71 7.85
C TYR A 85 14.85 -10.98 7.14
#